data_AF-A0A0L6T8D1-F1
#
_entry.id   AF-A0A0L6T8D1-F1
#
_cell.length_a   1.000
_cell.length_b   1.000
_cell.length_c   1.000
_cell.angle_alpha   90.00
_cell.angle_beta   90.00
_cell.angle_gamma   90.00
#
_symmetry.space_group_name_H-M   'P 1'
#
loop_
_entity.id
_entity.type
_entity.pdbx_description
1 polymer ?
#
loop_
_entity_poly.entity_id
_entity_poly.type
_entity_poly.pdbx_seq_one_letter_code
_entity_poly.pdbx_strand_id
1 'polypeptide(L)'
;MSKTIDTTRRELLALTGKAGLTTLTAQAIGVNLGLVGVAAAAGSKAAPFDFAIIADPHLYSEKDHVFDKQLEDAVAQVNAMPKQPDFVMIMGDVSHHGELDQIAKGKQILSKLKAPIRSIPGEHDWYLDMGKGWTDAFGPDTWSFDHKGVHFIGMNSILVPDFWTEAKLTPAQRRDWFMPLNSPVPGVWGCGEKARAWLAKDVAKVPASTPVVIFTHSPLWDYYPRWNFQVSDHKEIRGLLSKFKAVTAFHGHVHHTVYNRIGNLTSIGTMSTSWPWPYPPIKLPFPEFQQYRADPGNTSDGMGSAAISMDQGGKAFVKYQPFADSLPPKMKNGFKV
;
A
#
# COMPACT_ATOMS: atom_id res chain seq x y z
N MET A 1 -76.97 -2.66 -30.38
CA MET A 1 -76.92 -2.00 -29.05
C MET A 1 -75.45 -1.90 -28.67
N SER A 2 -74.75 -0.82 -29.03
CA SER A 2 -74.53 0.38 -28.19
C SER A 2 -74.06 0.04 -26.77
N LYS A 3 -72.78 0.24 -26.46
CA LYS A 3 -72.31 1.50 -25.85
C LYS A 3 -70.78 1.55 -25.81
N THR A 4 -70.25 2.52 -26.54
CA THR A 4 -68.96 3.16 -26.33
C THR A 4 -68.91 3.70 -24.90
N ILE A 5 -67.89 3.33 -24.11
CA ILE A 5 -67.55 4.05 -22.88
C ILE A 5 -66.45 5.03 -23.23
N ASP A 6 -66.90 6.28 -23.38
CA ASP A 6 -66.12 7.50 -23.48
C ASP A 6 -65.39 7.73 -22.15
N THR A 7 -64.06 7.62 -22.15
CA THR A 7 -63.24 8.07 -21.02
C THR A 7 -62.49 9.31 -21.48
N THR A 8 -63.00 10.45 -21.03
CA THR A 8 -62.56 11.78 -21.45
C THR A 8 -61.15 12.10 -20.96
N ARG A 9 -60.47 13.00 -21.69
CA ARG A 9 -59.09 13.51 -21.50
C ARG A 9 -58.76 14.08 -20.09
N ARG A 10 -59.67 14.03 -19.12
CA ARG A 10 -59.47 14.55 -17.75
C ARG A 10 -58.92 13.55 -16.74
N GLU A 11 -59.03 12.23 -16.98
CA GLU A 11 -58.48 11.24 -16.03
C GLU A 11 -57.00 10.89 -16.31
N LEU A 12 -56.53 11.02 -17.55
CA LEU A 12 -55.11 10.83 -17.89
C LEU A 12 -54.20 11.95 -17.38
N LEU A 13 -54.76 13.08 -16.95
CA LEU A 13 -54.05 14.23 -16.35
C LEU A 13 -54.11 14.24 -14.81
N ALA A 14 -54.71 13.24 -14.17
CA ALA A 14 -54.70 13.11 -12.71
C ALA A 14 -53.56 12.22 -12.17
N LEU A 15 -52.78 11.57 -13.04
CA LEU A 15 -51.62 10.76 -12.66
C LEU A 15 -50.26 11.43 -12.92
N THR A 16 -50.25 12.73 -13.18
CA THR A 16 -49.04 13.56 -13.38
C THR A 16 -48.56 14.27 -12.10
N GLY A 17 -49.02 13.83 -10.92
CA GLY A 17 -48.65 14.44 -9.63
C GLY A 17 -47.38 13.92 -8.95
N LYS A 18 -46.88 12.72 -9.26
CA LYS A 18 -45.67 12.15 -8.63
C LYS A 18 -45.02 11.07 -9.51
N ALA A 19 -44.32 11.49 -10.56
CA ALA A 19 -43.23 10.76 -11.23
C ALA A 19 -42.90 11.51 -12.53
N GLY A 20 -42.02 12.49 -12.45
CA GLY A 20 -41.53 13.21 -13.62
C GLY A 20 -40.42 12.43 -14.31
N LEU A 21 -40.80 11.53 -15.22
CA LEU A 21 -39.92 10.96 -16.24
C LEU A 21 -39.71 12.03 -17.33
N THR A 22 -38.52 12.62 -17.42
CA THR A 22 -38.16 13.46 -18.57
C THR A 22 -37.32 12.67 -19.56
N THR A 23 -37.85 12.63 -20.77
CA THR A 23 -37.34 12.04 -22.00
C THR A 23 -35.95 12.58 -22.35
N LEU A 24 -34.97 11.68 -22.54
CA LEU A 24 -33.66 11.99 -23.08
C LEU A 24 -33.72 12.00 -24.62
N THR A 25 -33.64 13.19 -25.22
CA THR A 25 -33.27 13.36 -26.62
C THR A 25 -31.79 13.72 -26.68
N ALA A 26 -31.00 12.85 -27.30
CA ALA A 26 -29.57 13.02 -27.49
C ALA A 26 -29.25 14.16 -28.48
N GLN A 27 -28.41 15.12 -28.08
CA GLN A 27 -27.48 15.82 -28.97
C GLN A 27 -26.17 16.12 -28.23
N ALA A 28 -25.08 15.99 -28.97
CA ALA A 28 -23.70 15.93 -28.52
C ALA A 28 -23.20 17.21 -27.81
N ILE A 29 -22.50 17.01 -26.69
CA ILE A 29 -21.21 17.61 -26.27
C ILE A 29 -21.00 17.08 -24.84
N GLY A 30 -19.96 16.26 -24.65
CA GLY A 30 -19.70 15.53 -23.42
C GLY A 30 -19.32 16.45 -22.26
N VAL A 31 -20.31 16.86 -21.48
CA VAL A 31 -20.14 17.41 -20.14
C VAL A 31 -20.80 16.43 -19.17
N ASN A 32 -19.99 15.60 -18.53
CA ASN A 32 -20.47 14.65 -17.52
C ASN A 32 -20.70 15.42 -16.20
N LEU A 33 -21.88 16.04 -16.08
CA LEU A 33 -22.35 16.64 -14.84
C LEU A 33 -22.73 15.52 -13.87
N GLY A 34 -21.89 15.34 -12.85
CA GLY A 34 -22.12 14.42 -11.75
C GLY A 34 -23.39 14.78 -10.98
N LEU A 35 -24.38 13.91 -11.06
CA LEU A 35 -25.60 13.93 -10.26
C LEU A 35 -26.04 12.49 -10.06
N VAL A 36 -25.41 11.80 -9.10
CA VAL A 36 -26.02 11.00 -8.01
C VAL A 36 -24.86 10.52 -7.13
N GLY A 37 -24.48 11.35 -6.15
CA GLY A 37 -23.50 11.02 -5.11
C GLY A 37 -23.95 11.48 -3.71
N VAL A 38 -25.22 11.84 -3.54
CA VAL A 38 -25.76 12.38 -2.27
C VAL A 38 -26.20 11.23 -1.36
N ALA A 39 -25.25 10.38 -1.02
CA ALA A 39 -25.26 9.49 0.14
C ALA A 39 -23.82 9.00 0.49
N ALA A 40 -22.79 9.65 -0.05
CA ALA A 40 -21.40 9.35 0.30
C ALA A 40 -21.06 10.06 1.63
N ALA A 41 -21.01 9.27 2.70
CA ALA A 41 -20.28 9.52 3.93
C ALA A 41 -20.53 10.88 4.63
N ALA A 42 -21.65 10.99 5.32
CA ALA A 42 -21.78 11.96 6.42
C ALA A 42 -20.71 11.63 7.49
N GLY A 43 -19.55 12.31 7.43
CA GLY A 43 -18.52 12.29 8.48
C GLY A 43 -17.06 12.35 8.03
N SER A 44 -16.74 12.05 6.77
CA SER A 44 -15.37 12.21 6.24
C SER A 44 -15.21 13.58 5.58
N LYS A 45 -14.14 14.32 5.93
CA LYS A 45 -13.75 15.58 5.27
C LYS A 45 -12.58 15.38 4.28
N ALA A 46 -12.34 14.14 3.83
CA ALA A 46 -11.23 13.86 2.93
C ALA A 46 -11.41 14.58 1.58
N ALA A 47 -10.33 15.13 1.03
CA ALA A 47 -10.31 15.66 -0.33
C ALA A 47 -9.59 14.67 -1.27
N PRO A 48 -9.88 14.64 -2.58
CA PRO A 48 -9.22 13.70 -3.47
C PRO A 48 -7.73 13.99 -3.66
N PHE A 49 -6.93 12.94 -3.68
CA PHE A 49 -5.51 12.99 -4.02
C PHE A 49 -4.99 11.63 -4.44
N ASP A 50 -3.77 11.63 -4.98
CA ASP A 50 -3.12 10.41 -5.41
C ASP A 50 -1.78 10.27 -4.69
N PHE A 51 -1.37 9.05 -4.41
CA PHE A 51 0.01 8.74 -4.02
C PHE A 51 0.45 7.47 -4.74
N ALA A 52 1.76 7.25 -4.84
CA ALA A 52 2.32 6.04 -5.43
C ALA A 52 3.13 5.25 -4.40
N ILE A 53 3.37 3.97 -4.68
CA ILE A 53 4.18 3.08 -3.84
C ILE A 53 5.24 2.39 -4.70
N ILE A 54 6.47 2.36 -4.19
CA ILE A 54 7.60 1.56 -4.66
C ILE A 54 8.15 0.77 -3.47
N ALA A 55 8.45 -0.52 -3.65
CA ALA A 55 8.86 -1.40 -2.56
C ALA A 55 9.97 -2.37 -2.99
N ASP A 56 10.81 -2.75 -2.03
CA ASP A 56 11.74 -3.87 -2.09
C ASP A 56 12.67 -3.88 -3.33
N PRO A 57 13.42 -2.79 -3.65
CA PRO A 57 14.32 -2.79 -4.80
C PRO A 57 15.64 -3.57 -4.58
N HIS A 58 16.04 -3.82 -3.33
CA HIS A 58 17.21 -4.64 -2.97
C HIS A 58 18.47 -4.36 -3.80
N LEU A 59 18.91 -3.11 -3.83
CA LEU A 59 20.06 -2.75 -4.65
C LEU A 59 21.36 -3.37 -4.09
N TYR A 60 22.15 -3.94 -4.99
CA TYR A 60 23.50 -4.41 -4.68
C TYR A 60 24.56 -3.33 -4.97
N SER A 61 25.82 -3.59 -4.64
CA SER A 61 26.92 -2.64 -4.87
C SER A 61 27.39 -2.60 -6.33
N GLU A 62 27.13 -3.67 -7.11
CA GLU A 62 27.52 -3.71 -8.51
C GLU A 62 26.84 -2.58 -9.29
N LYS A 63 27.61 -1.99 -10.21
CA LYS A 63 27.09 -0.99 -11.13
C LYS A 63 26.24 -1.66 -12.21
N ASP A 64 25.15 -1.00 -12.60
CA ASP A 64 24.26 -1.43 -13.68
C ASP A 64 23.65 -2.81 -13.41
N HIS A 65 23.41 -3.13 -12.13
CA HIS A 65 22.71 -4.35 -11.74
C HIS A 65 21.28 -4.30 -12.28
N VAL A 66 20.68 -5.46 -12.60
CA VAL A 66 19.32 -5.51 -13.17
C VAL A 66 18.28 -4.83 -12.27
N PHE A 67 18.47 -4.89 -10.96
CA PHE A 67 17.60 -4.24 -9.96
C PHE A 67 17.71 -2.70 -9.98
N ASP A 68 18.86 -2.15 -10.38
CA ASP A 68 19.01 -0.71 -10.60
C ASP A 68 18.06 -0.27 -11.72
N LYS A 69 18.06 -1.04 -12.82
CA LYS A 69 17.22 -0.76 -13.99
C LYS A 69 15.73 -0.89 -13.67
N GLN A 70 15.33 -1.92 -12.92
CA GLN A 70 13.94 -2.11 -12.53
C GLN A 70 13.45 -1.00 -11.58
N LEU A 71 14.29 -0.53 -10.65
CA LEU A 71 13.96 0.62 -9.82
C LEU A 71 13.83 1.90 -10.66
N GLU A 72 14.72 2.11 -11.63
CA GLU A 72 14.60 3.21 -12.59
C GLU A 72 13.31 3.14 -13.42
N ASP A 73 12.88 1.94 -13.79
CA ASP A 73 11.62 1.72 -14.50
C ASP A 73 10.41 2.04 -13.61
N ALA A 74 10.43 1.67 -12.32
CA ALA A 74 9.40 2.09 -11.36
C ALA A 74 9.35 3.62 -11.19
N VAL A 75 10.51 4.28 -11.10
CA VAL A 75 10.59 5.75 -11.07
C VAL A 75 10.00 6.35 -12.34
N ALA A 76 10.29 5.78 -13.51
CA ALA A 76 9.74 6.22 -14.78
C ALA A 76 8.22 6.03 -14.85
N GLN A 77 7.69 4.89 -14.39
CA GLN A 77 6.25 4.63 -14.29
C GLN A 77 5.52 5.70 -13.46
N VAL A 78 6.03 5.99 -12.26
CA VAL A 78 5.46 7.01 -11.37
C VAL A 78 5.54 8.40 -12.00
N ASN A 79 6.69 8.77 -12.56
CA ASN A 79 6.90 10.06 -13.23
C ASN A 79 6.07 10.24 -14.51
N ALA A 80 5.57 9.15 -15.09
CA ALA A 80 4.71 9.13 -16.27
C ALA A 80 3.20 9.07 -15.94
N MET A 81 2.83 9.03 -14.65
CA MET A 81 1.42 9.09 -14.25
C MET A 81 0.74 10.35 -14.82
N PRO A 82 -0.50 10.24 -15.35
CA PRO A 82 -1.21 11.36 -15.98
C PRO A 82 -1.36 12.59 -15.07
N LYS A 83 -1.49 12.33 -13.78
CA LYS A 83 -1.40 13.31 -12.71
C LYS A 83 -0.28 12.88 -11.79
N GLN A 84 0.62 13.80 -11.46
CA GLN A 84 1.68 13.51 -10.51
C GLN A 84 1.08 13.24 -9.13
N PRO A 85 1.55 12.18 -8.44
CA PRO A 85 1.09 11.89 -7.09
C PRO A 85 1.52 13.01 -6.14
N ASP A 86 0.73 13.22 -5.09
CA ASP A 86 1.03 14.18 -4.03
C ASP A 86 2.29 13.77 -3.25
N PHE A 87 2.57 12.46 -3.16
CA PHE A 87 3.82 11.89 -2.65
C PHE A 87 4.02 10.45 -3.14
N VAL A 88 5.25 9.93 -2.99
CA VAL A 88 5.60 8.52 -3.25
C VAL A 88 6.06 7.88 -1.96
N MET A 89 5.53 6.70 -1.65
CA MET A 89 5.90 5.90 -0.50
C MET A 89 6.93 4.83 -0.89
N ILE A 90 8.09 4.82 -0.23
CA ILE A 90 9.15 3.83 -0.39
C ILE A 90 9.09 2.85 0.77
N MET A 91 8.78 1.59 0.49
CA MET A 91 8.39 0.62 1.52
C MET A 91 9.52 -0.28 2.01
N GLY A 92 10.74 0.23 2.08
CA GLY A 92 11.89 -0.49 2.63
C GLY A 92 12.56 -1.43 1.64
N ASP A 93 13.58 -2.12 2.16
CA ASP A 93 14.54 -2.95 1.46
C ASP A 93 15.16 -2.26 0.24
N VAL A 94 15.57 -1.01 0.44
CA VAL A 94 16.25 -0.24 -0.61
C VAL A 94 17.58 -0.86 -0.97
N SER A 95 18.35 -1.27 0.03
CA SER A 95 19.62 -1.98 -0.09
C SER A 95 19.42 -3.48 0.06
N HIS A 96 20.29 -4.30 -0.53
CA HIS A 96 20.27 -5.75 -0.30
C HIS A 96 21.07 -6.16 0.94
N HIS A 97 22.11 -5.43 1.30
CA HIS A 97 23.00 -5.76 2.42
C HIS A 97 23.16 -4.63 3.44
N GLY A 98 22.39 -3.55 3.34
CA GLY A 98 22.51 -2.40 4.24
C GLY A 98 23.78 -1.57 4.02
N GLU A 99 24.57 -1.88 2.99
CA GLU A 99 25.83 -1.19 2.72
C GLU A 99 25.57 0.27 2.28
N LEU A 100 26.44 1.19 2.71
CA LEU A 100 26.20 2.62 2.51
C LEU A 100 26.16 3.03 1.03
N ASP A 101 26.93 2.37 0.18
CA ASP A 101 26.92 2.62 -1.26
C ASP A 101 25.61 2.14 -1.92
N GLN A 102 25.02 1.05 -1.43
CA GLN A 102 23.71 0.56 -1.88
C GLN A 102 22.59 1.53 -1.51
N ILE A 103 22.60 2.00 -0.26
CA ILE A 103 21.67 3.03 0.24
C ILE A 103 21.84 4.33 -0.55
N ALA A 104 23.08 4.77 -0.78
CA ALA A 104 23.37 5.97 -1.56
C ALA A 104 22.90 5.85 -3.02
N LYS A 105 23.11 4.69 -3.65
CA LYS A 105 22.62 4.39 -5.00
C LYS A 105 21.10 4.44 -5.06
N GLY A 106 20.41 3.83 -4.08
CA GLY A 106 18.96 3.89 -3.95
C GLY A 106 18.45 5.32 -3.82
N LYS A 107 19.05 6.11 -2.93
CA LYS A 107 18.72 7.54 -2.76
C LYS A 107 18.92 8.32 -4.07
N GLN A 108 20.01 8.06 -4.79
CA GLN A 108 20.27 8.70 -6.09
C GLN A 108 19.20 8.37 -7.12
N ILE A 109 18.84 7.09 -7.30
CA ILE A 109 17.81 6.70 -8.27
C ILE A 109 16.46 7.29 -7.87
N LEU A 110 16.07 7.16 -6.60
CA LEU A 110 14.79 7.65 -6.09
C LEU A 110 14.67 9.17 -6.11
N SER A 111 15.78 9.91 -6.02
CA SER A 111 15.81 11.37 -6.17
C SER A 111 15.32 11.88 -7.54
N LYS A 112 15.25 11.00 -8.55
CA LYS A 112 14.71 11.31 -9.87
C LYS A 112 13.17 11.35 -9.89
N LEU A 113 12.49 10.94 -8.81
CA LEU A 113 11.05 11.11 -8.66
C LEU A 113 10.70 12.61 -8.62
N LYS A 114 9.66 13.00 -9.36
CA LYS A 114 9.17 14.38 -9.40
C LYS A 114 8.38 14.75 -8.14
N ALA A 115 7.73 13.76 -7.52
CA ALA A 115 6.93 13.92 -6.32
C ALA A 115 7.78 13.70 -5.05
N PRO A 116 7.42 14.32 -3.91
CA PRO A 116 8.15 14.14 -2.67
C PRO A 116 8.04 12.70 -2.15
N ILE A 117 9.09 12.22 -1.49
CA ILE A 117 9.14 10.86 -0.95
C ILE A 117 8.80 10.81 0.55
N ARG A 118 8.15 9.72 0.95
CA ARG A 118 8.03 9.21 2.31
C ARG A 118 8.54 7.78 2.33
N SER A 119 9.04 7.31 3.46
CA SER A 119 9.74 6.03 3.50
C SER A 119 9.70 5.37 4.87
N ILE A 120 9.75 4.04 4.87
CA ILE A 120 9.96 3.19 6.06
C ILE A 120 11.08 2.20 5.73
N PRO A 121 11.88 1.77 6.71
CA PRO A 121 12.93 0.78 6.47
C PRO A 121 12.36 -0.62 6.30
N GLY A 122 13.09 -1.47 5.57
CA GLY A 122 12.98 -2.93 5.64
C GLY A 122 14.17 -3.54 6.38
N GLU A 123 14.17 -4.85 6.60
CA GLU A 123 15.24 -5.49 7.38
C GLU A 123 16.60 -5.40 6.69
N HIS A 124 16.64 -5.40 5.35
CA HIS A 124 17.88 -5.34 4.60
C HIS A 124 18.55 -3.96 4.72
N ASP A 125 17.81 -2.93 5.10
CA ASP A 125 18.33 -1.58 5.32
C ASP A 125 18.84 -1.33 6.74
N TRP A 126 18.55 -2.24 7.67
CA TRP A 126 18.63 -1.93 9.11
C TRP A 126 19.82 -2.56 9.81
N TYR A 127 20.02 -3.87 9.63
CA TYR A 127 20.84 -4.64 10.57
C TYR A 127 22.35 -4.57 10.38
N LEU A 128 22.84 -3.96 9.30
CA LEU A 128 24.28 -3.72 9.17
C LEU A 128 24.75 -2.68 10.19
N ASP A 129 24.14 -1.51 10.24
CA ASP A 129 24.57 -0.38 11.08
C ASP A 129 23.49 0.11 12.06
N MET A 130 22.46 -0.71 12.30
CA MET A 130 21.29 -0.41 13.11
C MET A 130 20.49 0.80 12.59
N GLY A 131 20.34 0.87 11.26
CA GLY A 131 19.53 1.87 10.57
C GLY A 131 20.17 3.25 10.47
N LYS A 132 21.48 3.37 10.74
CA LYS A 132 22.17 4.67 10.67
C LYS A 132 22.19 5.19 9.22
N GLY A 133 22.68 4.37 8.28
CA GLY A 133 22.74 4.72 6.87
C GLY A 133 21.36 5.00 6.30
N TRP A 134 20.37 4.19 6.67
CA TRP A 134 18.97 4.43 6.32
C TRP A 134 18.49 5.79 6.83
N THR A 135 18.67 6.08 8.12
CA THR A 135 18.16 7.31 8.74
C THR A 135 18.80 8.56 8.12
N ASP A 136 20.11 8.52 7.86
CA ASP A 136 20.84 9.60 7.20
C ASP A 136 20.35 9.82 5.74
N ALA A 137 19.94 8.74 5.06
CA ALA A 137 19.49 8.79 3.68
C ALA A 137 18.02 9.20 3.53
N PHE A 138 17.12 8.61 4.31
CA PHE A 138 15.67 8.58 4.12
C PHE A 138 14.87 9.17 5.29
N GLY A 139 15.53 9.51 6.41
CA GLY A 139 14.89 10.15 7.56
C GLY A 139 14.34 9.15 8.60
N PRO A 140 13.41 9.59 9.45
CA PRO A 140 12.95 8.80 10.59
C PRO A 140 12.25 7.51 10.15
N ASP A 141 12.37 6.48 10.96
CA ASP A 141 11.79 5.15 10.75
C ASP A 141 10.35 5.03 11.26
N THR A 142 9.89 5.99 12.05
CA THR A 142 8.50 6.10 12.53
C THR A 142 8.03 7.55 12.42
N TRP A 143 6.87 7.78 11.81
CA TRP A 143 6.33 9.11 11.57
C TRP A 143 4.82 9.08 11.32
N SER A 144 4.16 10.24 11.46
CA SER A 144 2.79 10.47 11.02
C SER A 144 2.66 11.85 10.38
N PHE A 145 1.67 12.01 9.50
CA PHE A 145 1.24 13.31 8.99
C PHE A 145 -0.21 13.26 8.51
N ASP A 146 -0.87 14.42 8.52
CA ASP A 146 -2.19 14.57 7.93
C ASP A 146 -2.06 15.08 6.50
N HIS A 147 -2.83 14.50 5.59
CA HIS A 147 -2.92 14.97 4.21
C HIS A 147 -4.36 14.91 3.73
N LYS A 148 -4.91 16.09 3.39
CA LYS A 148 -6.25 16.22 2.81
C LYS A 148 -7.33 15.43 3.56
N GLY A 149 -7.28 15.45 4.90
CA GLY A 149 -8.28 14.80 5.76
C GLY A 149 -8.08 13.30 5.98
N VAL A 150 -6.94 12.73 5.55
CA VAL A 150 -6.50 11.37 5.86
C VAL A 150 -5.27 11.45 6.75
N HIS A 151 -5.20 10.58 7.76
CA HIS A 151 -4.06 10.48 8.65
C HIS A 151 -3.15 9.33 8.20
N PHE A 152 -1.89 9.65 7.89
CA PHE A 152 -0.89 8.72 7.40
C PHE A 152 0.12 8.37 8.48
N ILE A 153 0.47 7.10 8.57
CA ILE A 153 1.40 6.56 9.56
C ILE A 153 2.43 5.68 8.84
N GLY A 154 3.72 5.88 9.10
CA GLY A 154 4.79 4.94 8.74
C GLY A 154 5.43 4.38 10.01
N MET A 155 5.66 3.08 10.06
CA MET A 155 6.28 2.42 11.21
C MET A 155 7.38 1.46 10.77
N ASN A 156 8.49 1.50 11.51
CA ASN A 156 9.47 0.43 11.52
C ASN A 156 8.82 -0.83 12.07
N SER A 157 8.82 -1.89 11.27
CA SER A 157 8.12 -3.14 11.58
C SER A 157 9.05 -4.34 11.57
N ILE A 158 10.37 -4.11 11.55
CA ILE A 158 11.38 -5.16 11.37
C ILE A 158 12.24 -5.35 12.61
N LEU A 159 11.82 -4.87 13.79
CA LEU A 159 12.62 -4.95 15.02
C LEU A 159 12.52 -6.33 15.68
N VAL A 160 13.65 -6.83 16.18
CA VAL A 160 13.72 -8.05 17.00
C VAL A 160 14.48 -7.80 18.31
N PRO A 161 14.37 -8.69 19.31
CA PRO A 161 15.23 -8.65 20.49
C PRO A 161 16.72 -8.74 20.13
N ASP A 162 17.56 -8.01 20.86
CA ASP A 162 19.01 -8.05 20.68
C ASP A 162 19.57 -9.41 21.11
N PHE A 163 20.00 -10.21 20.13
CA PHE A 163 20.72 -11.47 20.35
C PHE A 163 22.20 -11.38 19.96
N TRP A 164 22.64 -10.24 19.40
CA TRP A 164 23.96 -10.09 18.79
C TRP A 164 24.98 -9.49 19.76
N THR A 165 24.55 -8.67 20.73
CA THR A 165 25.46 -7.97 21.65
C THR A 165 26.19 -8.94 22.57
N GLU A 166 25.47 -9.87 23.21
CA GLU A 166 26.08 -10.89 24.07
C GLU A 166 26.93 -11.88 23.26
N ALA A 167 26.45 -12.26 22.08
CA ALA A 167 27.16 -13.11 21.14
C ALA A 167 28.38 -12.42 20.48
N LYS A 168 28.57 -11.11 20.70
CA LYS A 168 29.65 -10.29 20.14
C LYS A 168 29.74 -10.39 18.62
N LEU A 169 28.60 -10.44 17.94
CA LEU A 169 28.59 -10.49 16.48
C LEU A 169 29.14 -9.18 15.90
N THR A 170 29.93 -9.30 14.84
CA THR A 170 30.28 -8.13 14.03
C THR A 170 29.03 -7.59 13.33
N PRO A 171 29.04 -6.32 12.89
CA PRO A 171 27.98 -5.75 12.05
C PRO A 171 27.56 -6.64 10.87
N ALA A 172 28.54 -7.18 10.15
CA ALA A 172 28.31 -8.09 9.03
C ALA A 172 27.65 -9.41 9.49
N GLN A 173 28.18 -10.04 10.54
CA GLN A 173 27.58 -11.26 11.09
C GLN A 173 26.15 -11.05 11.58
N ARG A 174 25.86 -9.89 12.19
CA ARG A 174 24.51 -9.52 12.59
C ARG A 174 23.59 -9.43 11.38
N ARG A 175 23.95 -8.62 10.37
CA ARG A 175 23.19 -8.50 9.12
C ARG A 175 22.92 -9.86 8.47
N ASP A 176 23.92 -10.73 8.40
CA ASP A 176 23.82 -12.02 7.70
C ASP A 176 22.71 -12.92 8.29
N TRP A 177 22.37 -12.77 9.57
CA TRP A 177 21.24 -13.47 10.18
C TRP A 177 19.86 -13.03 9.68
N PHE A 178 19.76 -11.88 9.04
CA PHE A 178 18.52 -11.29 8.55
C PHE A 178 18.38 -11.35 7.02
N MET A 179 19.42 -11.77 6.30
CA MET A 179 19.34 -11.97 4.84
C MET A 179 18.37 -13.09 4.43
N PRO A 180 18.19 -14.19 5.19
CA PRO A 180 17.12 -15.13 4.92
C PRO A 180 15.83 -14.75 5.68
N LEU A 181 14.72 -14.64 4.94
CA LEU A 181 13.38 -14.37 5.47
C LEU A 181 12.95 -15.35 6.59
N ASN A 182 13.40 -16.61 6.53
CA ASN A 182 13.02 -17.68 7.44
C ASN A 182 14.10 -18.05 8.47
N SER A 183 15.02 -17.13 8.76
CA SER A 183 16.04 -17.33 9.80
C SER A 183 15.38 -17.61 11.16
N PRO A 184 15.71 -18.72 11.84
CA PRO A 184 15.11 -19.03 13.14
C PRO A 184 15.74 -18.26 14.30
N VAL A 185 16.90 -17.63 14.10
CA VAL A 185 17.70 -17.04 15.17
C VAL A 185 17.16 -15.68 15.62
N PRO A 186 16.84 -14.72 14.72
CA PRO A 186 16.38 -13.41 15.15
C PRO A 186 15.02 -13.40 15.84
N GLY A 187 14.21 -14.44 15.63
CA GLY A 187 12.83 -14.48 16.08
C GLY A 187 11.89 -13.71 15.14
N VAL A 188 10.69 -13.42 15.64
CA VAL A 188 9.63 -12.79 14.84
C VAL A 188 9.82 -11.28 14.82
N TRP A 189 9.59 -10.66 13.66
CA TRP A 189 9.59 -9.21 13.52
C TRP A 189 8.62 -8.51 14.48
N GLY A 190 8.81 -7.22 14.70
CA GLY A 190 7.98 -6.42 15.59
C GLY A 190 8.11 -4.93 15.29
N CYS A 191 7.09 -4.16 15.65
CA CYS A 191 7.24 -2.71 15.75
C CYS A 191 7.88 -2.30 17.08
N GLY A 192 7.69 -3.12 18.13
CA GLY A 192 8.31 -2.92 19.43
C GLY A 192 7.57 -1.91 20.32
N GLU A 193 7.84 -1.97 21.63
CA GLU A 193 7.09 -1.21 22.64
C GLU A 193 7.14 0.29 22.42
N LYS A 194 8.31 0.83 22.05
CA LYS A 194 8.48 2.27 21.80
C LYS A 194 7.60 2.77 20.66
N ALA A 195 7.57 2.04 19.53
CA ALA A 195 6.74 2.40 18.39
C ALA A 195 5.24 2.26 18.70
N ARG A 196 4.84 1.22 19.45
CA ARG A 196 3.45 1.05 19.91
C ARG A 196 3.00 2.16 20.86
N ALA A 197 3.85 2.55 21.81
CA ALA A 197 3.57 3.63 22.73
C ALA A 197 3.49 4.99 22.01
N TRP A 198 4.34 5.21 21.00
CA TRP A 198 4.25 6.36 20.10
C TRP A 198 2.93 6.35 19.33
N LEU A 199 2.58 5.22 18.70
CA LEU A 199 1.34 5.06 17.92
C LEU A 199 0.12 5.36 18.78
N ALA A 200 0.06 4.83 19.99
CA ALA A 200 -1.04 5.08 20.92
C ALA A 200 -1.23 6.58 21.21
N LYS A 201 -0.14 7.33 21.42
CA LYS A 201 -0.18 8.78 21.67
C LYS A 201 -0.56 9.59 20.44
N ASP A 202 -0.11 9.15 19.27
CA ASP A 202 -0.39 9.78 17.99
C ASP A 202 -1.89 9.64 17.64
N VAL A 203 -2.36 8.40 17.56
CA VAL A 203 -3.75 8.10 17.17
C VAL A 203 -4.76 8.58 18.20
N ALA A 204 -4.40 8.72 19.48
CA ALA A 204 -5.29 9.27 20.51
C ALA A 204 -5.85 10.65 20.14
N LYS A 205 -5.08 11.46 19.43
CA LYS A 205 -5.44 12.81 19.00
C LYS A 205 -6.29 12.84 17.72
N VAL A 206 -6.35 11.73 16.99
CA VAL A 206 -7.03 11.62 15.71
C VAL A 206 -8.51 11.25 15.92
N PRO A 207 -9.47 11.99 15.35
CA PRO A 207 -10.89 11.64 15.41
C PRO A 207 -11.18 10.27 14.79
N ALA A 208 -12.09 9.50 15.39
CA ALA A 208 -12.50 8.18 14.89
C ALA A 208 -13.12 8.20 13.47
N SER A 209 -13.59 9.36 13.02
CA SER A 209 -14.12 9.58 11.66
C SER A 209 -13.03 9.82 10.61
N THR A 210 -11.79 10.08 11.02
CA THR A 210 -10.66 10.28 10.10
C THR A 210 -10.23 8.94 9.52
N PRO A 211 -10.18 8.80 8.18
CA PRO A 211 -9.56 7.65 7.53
C PRO A 211 -8.07 7.56 7.90
N VAL A 212 -7.59 6.34 8.20
CA VAL A 212 -6.18 6.10 8.52
C VAL A 212 -5.55 5.21 7.46
N VAL A 213 -4.36 5.60 7.00
CA VAL A 213 -3.50 4.77 6.17
C VAL A 213 -2.20 4.50 6.92
N ILE A 214 -1.82 3.23 7.05
CA ILE A 214 -0.61 2.81 7.74
C ILE A 214 0.31 2.03 6.79
N PHE A 215 1.60 2.32 6.86
CA PHE A 215 2.64 1.64 6.11
C PHE A 215 3.56 0.90 7.09
N THR A 216 3.74 -0.40 6.84
CA THR A 216 4.71 -1.25 7.51
C THR A 216 5.47 -2.03 6.46
N HIS A 217 6.70 -2.47 6.74
CA HIS A 217 7.41 -3.32 5.81
C HIS A 217 6.80 -4.74 5.84
N SER A 218 6.69 -5.30 7.05
CA SER A 218 6.02 -6.58 7.33
C SER A 218 4.50 -6.42 7.53
N PRO A 219 3.69 -7.43 7.21
CA PRO A 219 2.24 -7.35 7.33
C PRO A 219 1.74 -7.32 8.79
N LEU A 220 0.67 -6.56 9.03
CA LEU A 220 -0.03 -6.47 10.33
C LEU A 220 -1.04 -7.62 10.55
N TRP A 221 -0.71 -8.82 10.08
CA TRP A 221 -1.49 -10.04 10.29
C TRP A 221 -0.62 -11.28 10.11
N ASP A 222 -1.08 -12.42 10.64
CA ASP A 222 -0.40 -13.71 10.51
C ASP A 222 -0.54 -14.26 9.08
N TYR A 223 0.17 -13.69 8.12
CA TYR A 223 0.09 -14.12 6.73
C TYR A 223 0.72 -15.50 6.56
N TYR A 224 2.00 -15.65 6.91
CA TYR A 224 2.66 -16.96 6.93
C TYR A 224 3.82 -17.02 7.92
N PRO A 225 3.54 -17.37 9.20
CA PRO A 225 4.53 -17.34 10.28
C PRO A 225 5.85 -18.08 10.07
N ARG A 226 5.82 -19.15 9.29
CA ARG A 226 7.02 -19.95 9.00
C ARG A 226 8.06 -19.22 8.15
N TRP A 227 7.66 -18.17 7.44
CA TRP A 227 8.55 -17.33 6.62
C TRP A 227 8.66 -15.91 7.19
N ASN A 228 8.27 -15.71 8.44
CA ASN A 228 8.33 -14.40 9.10
C ASN A 228 7.53 -13.32 8.36
N PHE A 229 6.39 -13.70 7.77
CA PHE A 229 5.45 -12.79 7.11
C PHE A 229 4.39 -12.28 8.10
N GLN A 230 4.85 -11.68 9.19
CA GLN A 230 4.03 -11.08 10.24
C GLN A 230 4.92 -10.28 11.17
N VAL A 231 4.31 -9.36 11.90
CA VAL A 231 4.90 -8.81 13.13
C VAL A 231 4.25 -9.42 14.36
N SER A 232 5.03 -9.67 15.40
CA SER A 232 4.64 -10.26 16.68
C SER A 232 3.54 -9.47 17.40
N ASP A 233 3.44 -8.17 17.13
CA ASP A 233 2.58 -7.23 17.83
C ASP A 233 1.45 -6.64 16.96
N HIS A 234 1.14 -7.36 15.89
CA HIS A 234 0.07 -7.01 14.96
C HIS A 234 -1.32 -6.94 15.62
N LYS A 235 -1.57 -7.67 16.72
CA LYS A 235 -2.86 -7.66 17.42
C LYS A 235 -3.03 -6.37 18.21
N GLU A 236 -1.99 -5.95 18.91
CA GLU A 236 -1.91 -4.74 19.71
C GLU A 236 -2.04 -3.51 18.81
N ILE A 237 -1.31 -3.48 17.68
CA ILE A 237 -1.39 -2.40 16.69
C ILE A 237 -2.81 -2.30 16.14
N ARG A 238 -3.42 -3.41 15.72
CA ARG A 238 -4.82 -3.41 15.27
C ARG A 238 -5.80 -2.98 16.36
N GLY A 239 -5.53 -3.32 17.62
CA GLY A 239 -6.30 -2.84 18.77
C GLY A 239 -6.24 -1.32 18.93
N LEU A 240 -5.07 -0.71 18.78
CA LEU A 240 -4.91 0.75 18.82
C LEU A 240 -5.66 1.46 17.68
N LEU A 241 -5.78 0.80 16.53
CA LEU A 241 -6.45 1.32 15.34
C LEU A 241 -7.94 0.94 15.25
N SER A 242 -8.47 0.17 16.19
CA SER A 242 -9.84 -0.36 16.09
C SER A 242 -10.93 0.70 16.22
N LYS A 243 -10.61 1.87 16.79
CA LYS A 243 -11.56 2.98 16.95
C LYS A 243 -11.93 3.66 15.63
N PHE A 244 -11.11 3.51 14.59
CA PHE A 244 -11.34 4.16 13.30
C PHE A 244 -12.35 3.38 12.46
N LYS A 245 -13.16 4.07 11.65
CA LYS A 245 -14.16 3.41 10.79
C LYS A 245 -13.53 2.50 9.73
N ALA A 246 -12.41 2.94 9.15
CA ALA A 246 -11.66 2.20 8.14
C ALA A 246 -10.17 2.51 8.28
N VAL A 247 -9.36 1.46 8.18
CA VAL A 247 -7.90 1.53 8.20
C VAL A 247 -7.39 0.78 6.98
N THR A 248 -6.55 1.41 6.19
CA THR A 248 -5.87 0.77 5.06
C THR A 248 -4.41 0.58 5.42
N ALA A 249 -3.94 -0.66 5.43
CA ALA A 249 -2.55 -1.01 5.68
C ALA A 249 -1.89 -1.49 4.39
N PHE A 250 -0.76 -0.89 4.02
CA PHE A 250 0.09 -1.39 2.95
C PHE A 250 1.32 -2.07 3.57
N HIS A 251 1.81 -3.14 2.92
CA HIS A 251 3.07 -3.79 3.29
C HIS A 251 3.92 -4.24 2.09
N GLY A 252 5.25 -4.16 2.24
CA GLY A 252 6.26 -4.73 1.35
C GLY A 252 6.62 -6.14 1.80
N HIS A 253 7.92 -6.46 1.91
CA HIS A 253 8.52 -7.66 2.54
C HIS A 253 8.23 -9.00 1.84
N VAL A 254 6.99 -9.21 1.44
CA VAL A 254 6.48 -10.49 0.96
C VAL A 254 6.52 -10.61 -0.56
N HIS A 255 6.73 -9.50 -1.28
CA HIS A 255 6.81 -9.43 -2.75
C HIS A 255 5.58 -10.03 -3.44
N HIS A 256 4.40 -9.83 -2.85
CA HIS A 256 3.14 -10.40 -3.31
C HIS A 256 2.07 -9.32 -3.39
N THR A 257 1.30 -9.35 -4.47
CA THR A 257 -0.04 -8.77 -4.44
C THR A 257 -0.93 -9.67 -3.57
N VAL A 258 -1.15 -9.27 -2.32
CA VAL A 258 -2.03 -10.00 -1.41
C VAL A 258 -3.04 -9.06 -0.79
N TYR A 259 -4.25 -9.56 -0.57
CA TYR A 259 -5.32 -8.82 0.07
C TYR A 259 -5.84 -9.60 1.26
N ASN A 260 -6.05 -8.89 2.38
CA ASN A 260 -6.77 -9.44 3.52
C ASN A 260 -7.58 -8.34 4.22
N ARG A 261 -8.62 -8.73 4.95
CA ARG A 261 -9.39 -7.82 5.79
C ARG A 261 -9.68 -8.46 7.14
N ILE A 262 -9.29 -7.78 8.21
CA ILE A 262 -9.56 -8.21 9.58
C ILE A 262 -10.21 -7.06 10.34
N GLY A 263 -11.53 -7.16 10.56
CA GLY A 263 -12.31 -6.08 11.17
C GLY A 263 -12.35 -4.83 10.30
N ASN A 264 -11.91 -3.70 10.86
CA ASN A 264 -11.84 -2.41 10.19
C ASN A 264 -10.56 -2.20 9.36
N LEU A 265 -9.57 -3.10 9.48
CA LEU A 265 -8.30 -3.00 8.78
C LEU A 265 -8.30 -3.85 7.51
N THR A 266 -8.04 -3.20 6.38
CA THR A 266 -7.77 -3.82 5.08
C THR A 266 -6.25 -3.82 4.87
N SER A 267 -5.64 -4.99 4.69
CA SER A 267 -4.22 -5.16 4.43
C SER A 267 -3.97 -5.45 2.95
N ILE A 268 -3.01 -4.74 2.35
CA ILE A 268 -2.69 -4.78 0.92
C ILE A 268 -1.18 -4.95 0.76
N GLY A 269 -0.75 -6.06 0.19
CA GLY A 269 0.66 -6.32 -0.11
C GLY A 269 1.07 -5.70 -1.44
N THR A 270 2.28 -5.14 -1.49
CA THR A 270 2.79 -4.44 -2.67
C THR A 270 3.63 -5.36 -3.54
N MET A 271 3.71 -5.03 -4.82
CA MET A 271 4.70 -5.65 -5.70
C MET A 271 6.10 -5.17 -5.29
N SER A 272 7.08 -6.06 -5.38
CA SER A 272 8.48 -5.70 -5.34
C SER A 272 8.93 -5.19 -6.71
N THR A 273 9.97 -4.36 -6.75
CA THR A 273 10.63 -4.01 -8.02
C THR A 273 11.77 -4.95 -8.40
N SER A 274 12.24 -5.84 -7.52
CA SER A 274 13.47 -6.62 -7.72
C SER A 274 13.25 -8.07 -8.11
N TRP A 275 12.36 -8.79 -7.42
CA TRP A 275 11.88 -10.12 -7.83
C TRP A 275 10.51 -10.45 -7.24
N PRO A 276 9.70 -11.30 -7.89
CA PRO A 276 8.53 -11.88 -7.26
C PRO A 276 8.91 -13.03 -6.32
N TRP A 277 8.24 -13.16 -5.18
CA TRP A 277 8.37 -14.32 -4.31
C TRP A 277 7.27 -15.37 -4.62
N PRO A 278 7.51 -16.68 -4.37
CA PRO A 278 6.43 -17.66 -4.42
C PRO A 278 5.44 -17.45 -3.28
N TYR A 279 4.15 -17.60 -3.60
CA TYR A 279 3.11 -17.61 -2.58
C TYR A 279 3.29 -18.80 -1.62
N PRO A 280 3.02 -18.61 -0.31
CA PRO A 280 3.07 -19.69 0.65
C PRO A 280 2.05 -20.78 0.30
N PRO A 281 2.30 -22.05 0.67
CA PRO A 281 1.43 -23.19 0.36
C PRO A 281 0.20 -23.23 1.29
N ILE A 282 -0.55 -22.13 1.33
CA ILE A 282 -1.77 -21.96 2.12
C ILE A 282 -2.89 -21.42 1.22
N LYS A 283 -4.14 -21.66 1.63
CA LYS A 283 -5.29 -21.02 0.99
C LYS A 283 -5.38 -19.57 1.47
N LEU A 284 -5.20 -18.60 0.57
CA LEU A 284 -5.42 -17.21 0.91
C LEU A 284 -6.90 -16.92 1.16
N PRO A 285 -7.23 -15.97 2.04
CA PRO A 285 -8.62 -15.55 2.25
C PRO A 285 -9.26 -14.97 0.98
N PHE A 286 -8.46 -14.29 0.15
CA PHE A 286 -8.88 -13.66 -1.10
C PHE A 286 -7.93 -14.05 -2.25
N PRO A 287 -8.00 -15.30 -2.73
CA PRO A 287 -7.05 -15.83 -3.71
C PRO A 287 -7.10 -15.11 -5.07
N GLU A 288 -8.20 -14.44 -5.39
CA GLU A 288 -8.35 -13.69 -6.63
C GLU A 288 -7.51 -12.40 -6.71
N PHE A 289 -6.83 -12.04 -5.62
CA PHE A 289 -5.85 -10.96 -5.57
C PHE A 289 -4.41 -11.44 -5.81
N GLN A 290 -4.19 -12.75 -5.98
CA GLN A 290 -2.86 -13.27 -6.32
C GLN A 290 -2.47 -12.90 -7.75
N GLN A 291 -1.24 -12.44 -7.95
CA GLN A 291 -0.63 -12.37 -9.28
C GLN A 291 -0.46 -13.77 -9.88
N TYR A 292 -0.38 -13.85 -11.20
CA TYR A 292 -0.02 -15.09 -11.88
C TYR A 292 1.40 -15.53 -11.48
N ARG A 293 1.71 -16.79 -11.73
CA ARG A 293 3.09 -17.26 -11.63
C ARG A 293 3.93 -16.49 -12.64
N ALA A 294 5.00 -15.87 -12.16
CA ALA A 294 5.93 -15.13 -13.01
C ALA A 294 6.53 -16.04 -14.08
N ASP A 295 6.60 -15.53 -15.30
CA ASP A 295 7.25 -16.14 -16.45
C ASP A 295 8.78 -16.12 -16.26
N PRO A 296 9.45 -17.27 -16.10
CA PRO A 296 10.89 -17.31 -15.94
C PRO A 296 11.66 -16.81 -17.17
N GLY A 297 11.02 -16.70 -18.34
CA GLY A 297 11.59 -16.10 -19.54
C GLY A 297 11.59 -14.57 -19.55
N ASN A 298 10.86 -13.93 -18.63
CA ASN A 298 10.77 -12.48 -18.52
C ASN A 298 11.28 -12.02 -17.14
N THR A 299 12.49 -11.48 -17.13
CA THR A 299 13.16 -10.99 -15.92
C THR A 299 12.50 -9.76 -15.28
N SER A 300 11.41 -9.23 -15.86
CA SER A 300 10.62 -8.14 -15.30
C SER A 300 9.24 -8.60 -14.77
N ASP A 301 8.87 -9.87 -14.96
CA ASP A 301 7.52 -10.35 -14.65
C ASP A 301 7.26 -10.50 -13.14
N GLY A 302 6.02 -10.28 -12.73
CA GLY A 302 5.62 -10.31 -11.32
C GLY A 302 6.12 -9.14 -10.46
N MET A 303 6.68 -8.10 -11.08
CA MET A 303 7.20 -6.90 -10.40
C MET A 303 6.53 -5.62 -10.89
N GLY A 304 6.66 -4.54 -10.12
CA GLY A 304 6.13 -3.24 -10.50
C GLY A 304 5.97 -2.28 -9.35
N SER A 305 5.21 -1.21 -9.61
CA SER A 305 4.81 -0.21 -8.60
C SER A 305 3.30 -0.20 -8.39
N ALA A 306 2.78 0.70 -7.55
CA ALA A 306 1.34 0.91 -7.40
C ALA A 306 0.97 2.38 -7.36
N ALA A 307 -0.18 2.72 -7.95
CA ALA A 307 -0.84 4.02 -7.84
C ALA A 307 -2.10 3.90 -7.00
N ILE A 308 -2.28 4.82 -6.06
CA ILE A 308 -3.42 4.87 -5.16
C ILE A 308 -4.12 6.21 -5.33
N SER A 309 -5.44 6.16 -5.56
CA SER A 309 -6.29 7.34 -5.60
C SER A 309 -7.24 7.33 -4.39
N MET A 310 -7.18 8.37 -3.56
CA MET A 310 -8.07 8.54 -2.41
C MET A 310 -9.28 9.38 -2.82
N ASP A 311 -10.48 8.94 -2.46
CA ASP A 311 -11.73 9.65 -2.73
C ASP A 311 -12.16 10.58 -1.58
N GLN A 312 -13.26 11.32 -1.78
CA GLN A 312 -13.82 12.26 -0.78
C GLN A 312 -14.30 11.56 0.52
N GLY A 313 -14.47 10.24 0.49
CA GLY A 313 -14.84 9.41 1.63
C GLY A 313 -13.63 8.78 2.33
N GLY A 314 -12.41 9.03 1.87
CA GLY A 314 -11.20 8.39 2.37
C GLY A 314 -11.05 6.93 1.95
N LYS A 315 -11.78 6.48 0.93
CA LYS A 315 -11.61 5.15 0.34
C LYS A 315 -10.47 5.20 -0.66
N ALA A 316 -9.71 4.12 -0.71
CA ALA A 316 -8.60 4.01 -1.65
C ALA A 316 -9.05 3.22 -2.88
N PHE A 317 -8.67 3.69 -4.07
CA PHE A 317 -8.64 2.90 -5.29
C PHE A 317 -7.19 2.54 -5.57
N VAL A 318 -6.87 1.25 -5.52
CA VAL A 318 -5.51 0.74 -5.70
C VAL A 318 -5.38 0.18 -7.11
N LYS A 319 -4.35 0.62 -7.83
CA LYS A 319 -4.02 0.12 -9.16
C LYS A 319 -2.53 -0.22 -9.22
N TYR A 320 -2.22 -1.51 -9.31
CA TYR A 320 -0.86 -1.95 -9.59
C TYR A 320 -0.42 -1.56 -11.00
N GLN A 321 0.88 -1.33 -11.16
CA GLN A 321 1.54 -0.96 -12.39
C GLN A 321 2.65 -1.99 -12.66
N PRO A 322 2.28 -3.20 -13.09
CA PRO A 322 3.28 -4.25 -13.30
C PRO A 322 4.17 -3.91 -14.50
N PHE A 323 5.42 -4.35 -14.49
CA PHE A 323 6.34 -4.17 -15.64
C PHE A 323 5.95 -5.08 -16.82
N ALA A 324 5.26 -6.19 -16.55
CA ALA A 324 4.75 -7.15 -17.52
C ALA A 324 3.30 -7.56 -17.21
N ASP A 325 2.69 -8.44 -18.03
CA ASP A 325 1.31 -8.89 -17.83
C ASP A 325 1.19 -9.97 -16.74
N SER A 326 1.50 -9.60 -15.50
CA SER A 326 1.59 -10.52 -14.36
C SER A 326 0.29 -10.67 -13.57
N LEU A 327 -0.73 -9.86 -13.87
CA LEU A 327 -1.87 -9.67 -12.99
C LEU A 327 -3.19 -10.21 -13.57
N PRO A 328 -4.05 -10.84 -12.75
CA PRO A 328 -5.38 -11.20 -13.19
C PRO A 328 -6.24 -9.96 -13.46
N PRO A 329 -7.32 -10.07 -14.26
CA PRO A 329 -8.16 -8.92 -14.64
C PRO A 329 -8.69 -8.09 -13.46
N LYS A 330 -9.02 -8.76 -12.33
CA LYS A 330 -9.49 -8.10 -11.11
C LYS A 330 -8.46 -7.12 -10.53
N MET A 331 -7.18 -7.43 -10.69
CA MET A 331 -6.05 -6.64 -10.19
C MET A 331 -5.57 -5.62 -11.22
N LYS A 332 -5.54 -6.02 -12.50
CA LYS A 332 -5.12 -5.18 -13.64
C LYS A 332 -5.95 -3.90 -13.78
N ASN A 333 -7.26 -4.00 -13.52
CA ASN A 333 -8.18 -2.86 -13.61
C ASN A 333 -8.20 -1.98 -12.35
N GLY A 334 -7.52 -2.39 -11.27
CA GLY A 334 -7.60 -1.77 -9.96
C GLY A 334 -8.87 -2.11 -9.18
N PHE A 335 -8.84 -1.85 -7.86
CA PHE A 335 -9.91 -2.22 -6.93
C PHE A 335 -10.07 -1.17 -5.84
N LYS A 336 -11.28 -1.10 -5.26
CA LYS A 336 -11.62 -0.18 -4.17
C LYS A 336 -11.50 -0.87 -2.81
N VAL A 337 -11.05 -0.13 -1.80
CA VAL A 337 -10.91 -0.60 -0.41
C VAL A 337 -11.58 0.29 0.61
#